data_AF-A0A7S2BD91-F1
#
_entry.id   AF-A0A7S2BD91-F1
#
_cell.length_a   1.000
_cell.length_b   1.000
_cell.length_c   1.000
_cell.angle_alpha   90.00
_cell.angle_beta   90.00
_cell.angle_gamma   90.00
#
_symmetry.space_group_name_H-M   'P 1'
#
loop_
_entity.id
_entity.type
_entity.pdbx_description
1 polymer ?
#
loop_
_entity_poly.entity_id
_entity_poly.type
_entity_poly.pdbx_seq_one_letter_code
_entity_poly.pdbx_strand_id
1 'polypeptide(L)'
;LTEEVADVMSEREAGIGGAVRPTRSIDQSIRRLVKSGIDIDQIYFALAEQQVEFVFTAHPTQATRRSLLKKQAVVRSNLLRIQHGEKMNRFEKMASVDMMLAAIEESWRTDEIRRSRPTPQSEARV
;
A
#
# COMPACT_ATOMS: atom_id res chain seq x y z
N LEU A 1 7.68 4.96 2.63
CA LEU A 1 8.16 3.63 2.17
C LEU A 1 8.45 2.67 3.31
N THR A 2 9.36 2.98 4.24
CA THR A 2 9.65 2.09 5.38
C THR A 2 8.45 1.91 6.31
N GLU A 3 7.71 3.00 6.57
CA GLU A 3 6.44 2.97 7.31
C GLU A 3 5.36 2.16 6.59
N GLU A 4 5.13 2.40 5.29
CA GLU A 4 4.18 1.60 4.49
C GLU A 4 4.55 0.11 4.43
N VAL A 5 5.84 -0.21 4.37
CA VAL A 5 6.32 -1.60 4.43
C VAL A 5 6.04 -2.18 5.82
N ALA A 6 6.37 -1.46 6.89
CA ALA A 6 6.11 -1.88 8.26
C ALA A 6 4.60 -2.07 8.54
N ASP A 7 3.74 -1.20 8.01
CA ASP A 7 2.30 -1.32 8.12
C ASP A 7 1.78 -2.58 7.41
N VAL A 8 2.22 -2.83 6.18
CA VAL A 8 1.87 -4.06 5.44
C VAL A 8 2.41 -5.31 6.15
N MET A 9 3.59 -5.23 6.77
CA MET A 9 4.11 -6.34 7.58
C MET A 9 3.26 -6.58 8.82
N SER A 10 2.91 -5.53 9.57
CA SER A 10 2.05 -5.63 10.74
C SER A 10 0.68 -6.22 10.39
N GLU A 11 0.13 -5.90 9.22
CA GLU A 11 -1.12 -6.49 8.71
C GLU A 11 -0.98 -7.99 8.42
N ARG A 12 0.13 -8.43 7.82
CA ARG A 12 0.37 -9.85 7.51
C ARG A 12 0.68 -10.68 8.75
N GLU A 13 1.47 -10.15 9.68
CA GLU A 13 1.76 -10.81 10.96
C GLU A 13 0.50 -10.92 11.83
N ALA A 14 -0.35 -9.89 11.85
CA ALA A 14 -1.66 -9.94 12.50
C ALA A 14 -2.59 -11.01 11.91
N GLY A 15 -2.45 -11.30 10.60
CA GLY A 15 -3.18 -12.39 9.93
C GLY A 15 -2.71 -13.80 10.30
N ILE A 16 -1.48 -13.95 10.80
CA ILE A 16 -0.88 -15.26 11.15
C ILE A 16 -0.81 -15.46 12.68
N GLY A 17 -0.83 -14.39 13.48
CA GLY A 17 -0.75 -14.46 14.93
C GLY A 17 -1.25 -13.21 15.64
N GLY A 18 -2.56 -13.15 15.91
CA GLY A 18 -3.06 -12.68 17.20
C GLY A 18 -3.05 -11.18 17.53
N ALA A 19 -2.88 -10.27 16.57
CA ALA A 19 -3.06 -8.83 16.81
C ALA A 19 -4.06 -8.21 15.82
N VAL A 20 -5.31 -8.67 15.89
CA VAL A 20 -6.42 -8.11 15.11
C VAL A 20 -6.71 -6.70 15.61
N ARG A 21 -6.29 -5.67 14.87
CA ARG A 21 -6.81 -4.31 15.10
C ARG A 21 -8.30 -4.31 14.76
N PRO A 22 -9.20 -3.93 15.71
CA PRO A 22 -10.63 -4.21 15.63
C PRO A 22 -11.40 -3.50 14.51
N THR A 23 -10.75 -2.65 13.73
CA THR A 23 -11.40 -1.76 12.75
C THR A 23 -11.17 -2.13 11.28
N ARG A 24 -10.38 -3.18 10.97
CA ARG A 24 -9.99 -3.47 9.57
C ARG A 24 -10.40 -4.83 9.00
N SER A 25 -10.93 -5.75 9.81
CA SER A 25 -11.44 -7.03 9.30
C SER A 25 -12.95 -6.96 9.04
N ILE A 26 -13.37 -7.31 7.83
CA ILE A 26 -14.80 -7.43 7.46
C ILE A 26 -15.46 -8.52 8.32
N ASP A 27 -14.82 -9.69 8.45
CA ASP A 27 -15.33 -10.79 9.27
C ASP A 27 -15.56 -10.39 10.72
N GLN A 28 -14.62 -9.66 11.32
CA GLN A 28 -14.77 -9.20 12.71
C GLN A 28 -15.90 -8.18 12.84
N SER A 29 -16.06 -7.31 11.85
CA SER A 29 -17.14 -6.32 11.80
C SER A 29 -18.50 -7.01 11.70
N ILE A 30 -18.65 -8.00 10.81
CA ILE A 30 -19.86 -8.81 10.69
C ILE A 30 -20.15 -9.58 11.98
N ARG A 31 -19.15 -10.26 12.57
CA ARG A 31 -19.31 -10.97 13.85
C ARG A 31 -19.76 -10.05 14.98
N ARG A 32 -19.28 -8.80 15.00
CA ARG A 32 -19.71 -7.80 15.98
C ARG A 32 -21.17 -7.40 15.79
N LEU A 33 -21.62 -7.21 14.55
CA LEU A 33 -23.01 -6.86 14.22
C LEU A 33 -23.97 -7.98 14.62
N VAL A 34 -23.62 -9.23 14.33
CA VAL A 34 -24.39 -10.41 14.77
C VAL A 34 -24.41 -10.49 16.29
N LYS A 35 -23.27 -10.28 16.97
CA LYS A 35 -23.20 -10.29 18.45
C LYS A 35 -24.03 -9.17 19.09
N SER A 36 -24.22 -8.04 18.41
CA SER A 36 -25.12 -6.97 18.86
C SER A 36 -26.61 -7.27 18.64
N GLY A 37 -26.96 -8.43 18.10
CA GLY A 37 -28.34 -8.86 17.90
C GLY A 37 -28.99 -8.37 16.61
N ILE A 38 -28.19 -7.91 15.64
CA ILE A 38 -28.69 -7.57 14.31
C ILE A 38 -28.88 -8.87 13.53
N ASP A 39 -30.04 -8.99 12.88
CA ASP A 39 -30.39 -10.16 12.08
C ASP A 39 -29.48 -10.30 10.86
N ILE A 40 -29.18 -11.55 10.49
CA ILE A 40 -28.21 -11.84 9.43
C ILE A 40 -28.73 -11.44 8.06
N ASP A 41 -30.04 -11.56 7.83
CA ASP A 41 -30.65 -11.17 6.55
C ASP A 41 -30.60 -9.65 6.38
N GLN A 42 -30.80 -8.89 7.46
CA GLN A 42 -30.65 -7.43 7.44
C GLN A 42 -29.23 -7.00 7.10
N ILE A 43 -28.21 -7.66 7.66
CA ILE A 43 -26.80 -7.39 7.34
C ILE A 43 -26.54 -7.71 5.86
N TYR A 44 -27.07 -8.83 5.37
CA TYR A 44 -26.91 -9.24 3.97
C TYR A 44 -27.51 -8.22 3.00
N PHE A 45 -28.76 -7.81 3.21
CA PHE A 45 -29.42 -6.82 2.35
C PHE A 45 -28.69 -5.47 2.36
N ALA A 46 -28.27 -5.00 3.55
CA ALA A 46 -27.51 -3.75 3.66
C ALA A 46 -26.18 -3.80 2.89
N LEU A 47 -25.47 -4.93 2.93
CA LEU A 47 -24.24 -5.12 2.15
C LEU A 47 -24.51 -5.23 0.65
N ALA A 48 -25.61 -5.85 0.25
CA ALA A 48 -26.00 -5.99 -1.15
C ALA A 48 -26.38 -4.64 -1.79
N GLU A 49 -26.94 -3.72 -1.01
CA GLU A 49 -27.31 -2.37 -1.46
C GLU A 49 -26.18 -1.35 -1.29
N GLN A 50 -25.14 -1.67 -0.52
CA GLN A 50 -24.04 -0.74 -0.26
C GLN A 50 -23.28 -0.41 -1.55
N GLN A 51 -23.19 0.89 -1.85
CA GLN A 51 -22.36 1.41 -2.93
C GLN A 51 -21.25 2.29 -2.36
N VAL A 52 -20.03 2.08 -2.84
CA VAL A 52 -18.85 2.89 -2.50
C VAL A 52 -18.26 3.42 -3.78
N GLU A 53 -18.23 4.74 -3.91
CA GLU A 53 -17.63 5.44 -5.05
C GLU A 53 -16.34 6.14 -4.62
N PHE A 54 -15.26 5.90 -5.34
CA PHE A 54 -13.98 6.57 -5.11
C PHE A 54 -13.82 7.73 -6.08
N VAL A 55 -13.88 8.95 -5.57
CA VAL A 55 -13.59 10.16 -6.34
C VAL A 55 -12.15 10.58 -6.09
N PHE A 56 -11.29 10.29 -7.06
CA PHE A 56 -9.91 10.75 -7.02
C PHE A 56 -9.82 12.23 -7.36
N THR A 57 -9.15 12.99 -6.51
CA THR A 57 -8.91 14.42 -6.72
C THR A 57 -7.44 14.65 -7.03
N ALA A 58 -7.14 15.71 -7.78
CA ALA A 58 -5.77 16.11 -8.01
C ALA A 58 -5.12 16.50 -6.67
N HIS A 59 -3.92 16.00 -6.40
CA HIS A 59 -3.18 16.39 -5.21
C HIS A 59 -2.62 17.81 -5.43
N PRO A 60 -2.89 18.79 -4.53
CA PRO A 60 -2.58 20.20 -4.76
C PRO A 60 -1.08 20.49 -4.96
N THR A 61 -0.21 19.57 -4.54
CA THR A 61 1.26 19.74 -4.58
C THR A 61 2.03 18.51 -5.06
N GLN A 62 1.39 17.37 -5.35
CA GLN A 62 2.10 16.11 -5.63
C GLN A 62 1.45 15.33 -6.78
N ALA A 63 1.71 15.79 -8.01
CA ALA A 63 1.60 14.93 -9.18
C ALA A 63 2.85 14.03 -9.24
N THR A 64 2.92 13.04 -8.35
CA THR A 64 4.03 12.07 -8.29
C THR A 64 4.15 11.37 -9.64
N ARG A 65 5.30 11.47 -10.30
CA ARG A 65 5.48 10.84 -11.62
C ARG A 65 5.37 9.33 -11.49
N ARG A 66 4.63 8.67 -12.41
CA ARG A 66 4.56 7.19 -12.49
C ARG A 66 5.92 6.51 -12.46
N SER A 67 6.95 7.14 -13.05
CA SER A 67 8.33 6.64 -13.02
C SER A 67 8.91 6.56 -11.61
N LEU A 68 8.58 7.51 -10.74
CA LEU A 68 9.04 7.51 -9.35
C LEU A 68 8.30 6.45 -8.54
N LEU A 69 6.96 6.34 -8.70
CA LEU A 69 6.17 5.29 -8.05
C LEU A 69 6.71 3.89 -8.39
N LYS A 70 7.14 3.67 -9.64
CA LYS A 70 7.81 2.42 -10.05
C LYS A 70 9.11 2.17 -9.29
N LYS A 71 9.98 3.18 -9.15
CA LYS A 71 11.25 3.06 -8.38
C LYS A 71 10.98 2.76 -6.92
N GLN A 72 10.01 3.45 -6.32
CA GLN A 72 9.56 3.21 -4.95
C GLN A 72 9.01 1.78 -4.76
N ALA A 73 8.27 1.26 -5.75
CA ALA A 73 7.80 -0.13 -5.75
C ALA A 73 8.95 -1.15 -5.81
N VAL A 74 10.02 -0.87 -6.55
CA VAL A 74 11.24 -1.71 -6.59
C VAL A 74 11.94 -1.74 -5.24
N VAL A 75 12.07 -0.60 -4.57
CA VAL A 75 12.65 -0.54 -3.21
C VAL A 75 11.78 -1.34 -2.24
N ARG A 76 10.47 -1.11 -2.27
CA ARG A 76 9.50 -1.80 -1.42
C ARG A 76 9.54 -3.31 -1.61
N SER A 77 9.52 -3.82 -2.85
CA SER A 77 9.49 -5.25 -3.12
C SER A 77 10.76 -5.96 -2.64
N ASN A 78 11.93 -5.40 -2.91
CA ASN A 78 13.20 -5.99 -2.45
C ASN A 78 13.36 -5.94 -0.94
N LEU A 79 12.91 -4.86 -0.28
CA LEU A 79 12.91 -4.78 1.18
C LEU A 79 12.00 -5.84 1.81
N LEU A 80 10.80 -6.03 1.25
CA LEU A 80 9.88 -7.09 1.68
C LEU A 80 10.50 -8.48 1.52
N ARG A 81 11.16 -8.76 0.39
CA ARG A 81 11.81 -10.06 0.12
C ARG A 81 12.92 -10.38 1.11
N ILE A 82 13.76 -9.39 1.44
CA ILE A 82 14.85 -9.55 2.40
C ILE A 82 14.32 -9.78 3.82
N GLN A 83 13.25 -9.07 4.21
CA GLN A 83 12.66 -9.19 5.55
C GLN A 83 11.81 -10.44 5.74
N HIS A 84 11.10 -10.91 4.69
CA HIS A 84 10.25 -12.09 4.75
C HIS A 84 10.99 -13.43 4.84
N GLY A 85 12.32 -13.44 4.90
CA GLY A 85 13.08 -14.67 5.07
C GLY A 85 12.92 -15.63 3.89
N GLU A 86 12.70 -15.11 2.67
CA GLU A 86 13.00 -15.90 1.46
C GLU A 86 14.39 -16.51 1.67
N LYS A 87 14.53 -17.82 1.46
CA LYS A 87 15.82 -18.51 1.59
C LYS A 87 16.75 -17.98 0.51
N MET A 88 17.38 -16.85 0.80
CA MET A 88 18.30 -16.17 -0.07
C MET A 88 19.71 -16.55 0.33
N ASN A 89 20.52 -16.90 -0.66
CA ASN A 89 21.96 -16.97 -0.47
C ASN A 89 22.54 -15.54 -0.36
N ARG A 90 23.82 -15.42 0.02
CA ARG A 90 24.47 -14.12 0.19
C ARG A 90 24.49 -13.28 -1.09
N PHE A 91 24.63 -13.90 -2.26
CA PHE A 91 24.66 -13.20 -3.55
C PHE A 91 23.29 -12.63 -3.91
N GLU A 92 22.21 -13.38 -3.70
CA GLU A 92 20.83 -12.92 -3.95
C GLU A 92 20.45 -11.75 -3.05
N LYS A 93 20.88 -11.78 -1.78
CA LYS A 93 20.69 -10.66 -0.86
C LYS A 93 21.48 -9.43 -1.30
N MET A 94 22.73 -9.60 -1.73
CA MET A 94 23.56 -8.50 -2.25
C MET A 94 22.93 -7.88 -3.50
N ALA A 95 22.53 -8.70 -4.47
CA ALA A 95 21.86 -8.23 -5.69
C ALA A 95 20.57 -7.46 -5.38
N SER A 96 19.78 -7.91 -4.40
CA SER A 96 18.57 -7.21 -3.97
C SER A 96 18.90 -5.84 -3.36
N VAL A 97 19.98 -5.75 -2.58
CA VAL A 97 20.48 -4.47 -2.03
C VAL A 97 20.97 -3.55 -3.14
N ASP A 98 21.74 -4.06 -4.10
CA ASP A 98 22.24 -3.29 -5.24
C ASP A 98 21.10 -2.71 -6.09
N MET A 99 20.05 -3.51 -6.33
CA MET A 99 18.84 -3.05 -7.01
C MET A 99 18.13 -1.93 -6.25
N MET A 100 18.05 -2.03 -4.91
CA MET A 100 17.48 -0.96 -4.09
C MET A 100 18.32 0.32 -4.17
N LEU A 101 19.64 0.20 -4.04
CA LEU A 101 20.56 1.34 -4.12
C LEU A 101 20.48 2.04 -5.48
N ALA A 102 20.45 1.28 -6.58
CA ALA A 102 20.27 1.84 -7.92
C ALA A 102 18.93 2.60 -8.04
N ALA A 103 17.82 2.03 -7.55
CA ALA A 103 16.53 2.71 -7.57
C ALA A 103 16.50 3.99 -6.71
N ILE A 104 17.20 4.00 -5.57
CA ILE A 104 17.36 5.18 -4.70
C ILE A 104 18.20 6.25 -5.40
N GLU A 105 19.33 5.88 -6.00
CA GLU A 105 20.21 6.80 -6.72
C GLU A 105 19.50 7.42 -7.94
N GLU A 106 18.78 6.60 -8.70
CA GLU A 106 17.98 7.08 -9.83
C GLU A 106 16.85 8.00 -9.39
N SER A 107 16.27 7.77 -8.21
CA SER A 107 15.25 8.67 -7.65
C SER A 107 15.89 9.99 -7.25
N TRP A 108 17.04 9.95 -6.57
CA TRP A 108 17.82 11.13 -6.17
C TRP A 108 18.25 12.02 -7.34
N ARG A 109 18.67 11.41 -8.46
CA ARG A 109 19.06 12.14 -9.69
C ARG A 109 17.86 12.71 -10.46
N THR A 110 16.63 12.33 -10.09
CA THR A 110 15.41 12.83 -10.72
C THR A 110 14.84 13.96 -9.86
N ASP A 111 14.86 15.21 -10.34
CA ASP A 111 14.20 16.31 -9.63
C ASP A 111 12.68 16.06 -9.57
N GLU A 112 12.17 15.78 -8.37
CA GLU A 112 10.77 15.49 -8.09
C GLU A 112 9.93 16.77 -7.96
N ILE A 113 10.57 17.92 -7.71
CA ILE A 113 9.89 19.17 -7.46
C ILE A 113 9.51 19.80 -8.79
N ARG A 114 8.20 19.80 -9.08
CA ARG A 114 7.66 20.57 -10.19
C ARG A 114 7.75 22.06 -9.87
N ARG A 115 8.62 22.77 -10.59
CA ARG A 115 8.75 24.24 -10.48
C ARG A 115 7.62 25.00 -11.19
N SER A 116 6.79 24.31 -11.97
CA SER A 116 5.64 24.88 -12.69
C SER A 116 4.36 24.08 -12.39
N ARG A 117 3.23 24.80 -12.38
CA ARG A 117 1.90 24.21 -12.14
C ARG A 117 1.59 23.15 -13.21
N PRO A 118 1.22 21.92 -12.82
CA PRO A 118 0.83 20.89 -13.77
C PRO A 118 -0.44 21.28 -14.55
N THR A 119 -0.55 20.82 -15.79
CA THR A 119 -1.76 21.01 -16.59
C THR A 119 -2.81 19.97 -16.20
N PRO A 120 -4.12 20.25 -16.37
CA PRO A 120 -5.18 19.28 -16.06
C PRO A 120 -5.01 17.93 -16.79
N GLN A 121 -4.51 17.95 -18.04
CA GLN A 121 -4.24 16.71 -18.78
C GLN A 121 -3.10 15.90 -18.17
N SER A 122 -2.12 16.57 -17.55
CA SER A 122 -1.01 15.91 -16.88
C SER A 122 -1.41 15.29 -15.55
N GLU A 123 -2.37 15.89 -14.82
CA GLU A 123 -2.92 15.35 -13.58
C GLU A 123 -3.81 14.13 -13.84
N ALA A 124 -4.62 14.14 -14.91
CA ALA A 124 -5.43 13.00 -15.32
C ALA A 124 -4.60 11.77 -15.79
N ARG A 125 -3.32 11.97 -16.12
CA ARG A 125 -2.41 10.92 -16.60
C ARG A 125 -1.50 10.37 -15.50
N VAL A 126 -1.46 10.98 -14.31
CA VAL A 126 -0.76 10.41 -13.14
C VAL A 126 -1.36 9.05 -12.81
#